data_AF-A0A9D1IQF4-F1
#
_entry.id   AF-A0A9D1IQF4-F1
#
_cell.length_a   1.000
_cell.length_b   1.000
_cell.length_c   1.000
_cell.angle_alpha   90.00
_cell.angle_beta   90.00
_cell.angle_gamma   90.00
#
_symmetry.space_group_name_H-M   'P 1'
#
loop_
_entity.id
_entity.type
_entity.pdbx_description
1 polymer ?
#
loop_
_entity_poly.entity_id
_entity_poly.type
_entity_poly.pdbx_seq_one_letter_code
_entity_poly.pdbx_strand_id
1 'polypeptide(L)' 'MNIEIFNCIMIFIIGLIFGSFYNVVGYRLPNNMSIVFPASHCPKCNHKLKFYELIPVFSYMFLKGKCKACK' A
#
# COMPACT_ATOMS: atom_id res chain seq x y z
N MET A 1 16.20 22.98 -8.53
CA MET A 1 15.78 22.16 -7.37
C MET A 1 16.98 22.04 -6.45
N ASN A 2 16.92 22.55 -5.22
CA ASN A 2 18.06 22.46 -4.30
C ASN A 2 18.34 20.99 -3.95
N ILE A 3 19.61 20.65 -3.69
CA ILE A 3 20.04 19.28 -3.31
C ILE A 3 19.24 18.75 -2.12
N GLU A 4 18.94 19.62 -1.15
CA GLU A 4 18.11 19.27 0.02
C GLU A 4 16.70 18.82 -0.38
N ILE A 5 16.03 19.58 -1.27
CA ILE A 5 14.69 19.26 -1.74
C ILE A 5 14.69 17.92 -2.49
N PHE A 6 15.70 17.69 -3.33
CA PHE A 6 15.85 16.41 -4.03
C PHE A 6 15.99 15.24 -3.05
N ASN A 7 16.83 15.39 -2.03
CA ASN A 7 17.02 14.36 -1.00
C ASN A 7 15.72 14.08 -0.22
N CYS A 8 14.98 15.12 0.17
CA CYS A 8 13.69 14.97 0.84
C CYS A 8 12.69 14.18 -0.02
N ILE A 9 12.59 14.50 -1.31
CA ILE A 9 11.69 13.79 -2.24
C ILE A 9 12.08 12.31 -2.33
N MET A 10 13.38 12.00 -2.46
CA MET A 10 13.85 10.62 -2.54
C MET A 10 13.55 9.83 -1.27
N ILE A 11 13.83 10.39 -0.09
CA ILE A 11 13.52 9.76 1.20
C ILE A 11 12.02 9.52 1.33
N PHE A 12 11.20 10.48 0.93
CA PHE A 12 9.74 10.35 0.97
C PHE A 12 9.24 9.21 0.08
N ILE A 13 9.71 9.12 -1.17
CA ILE A 13 9.33 8.04 -2.10
C ILE A 13 9.74 6.68 -1.55
N ILE A 14 10.99 6.55 -1.08
CA ILE A 14 11.50 5.32 -0.48
C ILE A 14 10.67 4.92 0.74
N GLY A 15 10.34 5.89 1.61
CA GLY A 15 9.49 5.68 2.78
C GLY A 15 8.10 5.18 2.40
N LEU A 16 7.48 5.71 1.33
CA LEU A 16 6.18 5.23 0.85
C LEU A 16 6.25 3.80 0.33
N ILE A 17 7.30 3.45 -0.43
CA ILE A 17 7.48 2.10 -0.97
C ILE A 17 7.64 1.09 0.16
N PHE A 18 8.57 1.35 1.09
CA PHE A 18 8.82 0.46 2.21
C PHE A 18 7.63 0.39 3.18
N GLY A 19 6.99 1.52 3.47
CA GLY A 19 5.78 1.56 4.29
C GLY A 19 4.65 0.71 3.70
N SER A 20 4.42 0.81 2.39
CA SER A 20 3.44 -0.03 1.69
C SER A 20 3.80 -1.52 1.75
N PHE A 21 5.08 -1.86 1.59
CA PHE A 21 5.56 -3.25 1.66
C PHE A 21 5.42 -3.84 3.06
N TYR A 22 5.86 -3.11 4.10
CA TYR A 22 5.77 -3.57 5.49
C TYR A 22 4.33 -3.80 5.94
N ASN A 23 3.37 -3.04 5.43
CA ASN A 23 1.95 -3.30 5.70
C ASN A 23 1.51 -4.69 5.18
N VAL A 24 1.98 -5.10 4.00
CA VAL A 24 1.71 -6.44 3.46
C VAL A 24 2.38 -7.52 4.30
N VAL A 25 3.64 -7.32 4.69
CA VAL A 25 4.39 -8.27 5.52
C VAL A 25 3.73 -8.44 6.90
N GLY A 26 3.39 -7.34 7.56
CA GLY A 26 2.77 -7.34 8.88
C GLY A 26 1.42 -8.05 8.92
N TYR A 27 0.67 -8.01 7.81
CA TYR A 27 -0.57 -8.78 7.69
C TYR A 27 -0.33 -10.24 7.31
N ARG A 28 0.55 -10.52 6.35
CA ARG A 28 0.68 -11.85 5.75
C ARG A 28 1.55 -12.82 6.54
N LEU A 29 2.66 -12.34 7.09
CA LEU A 29 3.63 -13.17 7.81
C LEU A 29 3.03 -13.89 9.04
N PRO A 30 2.31 -13.22 9.97
CA PRO A 30 1.74 -13.91 11.13
C PRO A 30 0.62 -14.90 10.76
N ASN A 31 0.04 -14.76 9.56
CA ASN A 31 -1.01 -15.63 9.05
C ASN A 31 -0.46 -16.74 8.13
N ASN A 32 0.86 -16.95 8.08
CA ASN A 32 1.53 -17.91 7.19
C ASN A 32 1.12 -17.78 5.71
N MET A 33 0.76 -16.58 5.26
CA MET A 33 0.41 -16.30 3.88
C MET A 33 1.65 -15.90 3.08
N SER A 34 1.72 -16.30 1.81
CA SER A 34 2.79 -15.84 0.92
C SER A 34 2.70 -14.34 0.67
N ILE A 35 3.83 -13.64 0.82
CA ILE A 35 3.95 -12.20 0.58
C ILE A 35 3.86 -11.84 -0.90
N VAL A 36 4.13 -12.78 -1.80
CA VAL A 36 4.20 -12.56 -3.26
C VAL A 36 2.87 -12.89 -3.95
N PHE A 37 2.24 -14.01 -3.59
CA PHE A 37 1.02 -14.52 -4.23
C PHE A 37 0.04 -15.05 -3.18
N PRO A 38 -1.28 -14.83 -3.31
CA PRO A 38 -1.98 -14.13 -4.40
C PRO A 38 -1.82 -12.60 -4.34
N ALA A 39 -2.35 -11.91 -5.36
CA ALA A 39 -2.43 -10.45 -5.36
C ALA A 39 -3.20 -9.92 -4.12
N SER A 40 -2.95 -8.66 -3.75
CA SER A 40 -3.62 -8.02 -2.60
C SER A 40 -5.14 -8.08 -2.74
N HIS A 41 -5.82 -8.41 -1.65
CA HIS A 41 -7.28 -8.47 -1.57
C HIS A 41 -7.78 -7.77 -0.31
N CYS A 42 -9.03 -7.32 -0.33
CA CYS A 42 -9.67 -6.77 0.85
C CYS A 42 -10.00 -7.89 1.85
N PRO A 43 -9.61 -7.81 3.14
CA PRO A 43 -9.92 -8.84 4.12
C PRO A 43 -11.41 -8.92 4.50
N LYS A 44 -12.20 -7.88 4.18
CA LYS A 44 -13.63 -7.82 4.52
C LYS A 44 -14.54 -8.42 3.45
N CYS A 45 -14.25 -8.18 2.17
CA CYS A 45 -15.12 -8.59 1.05
C CYS A 45 -14.44 -9.49 0.02
N ASN A 46 -13.16 -9.84 0.22
CA ASN A 46 -12.34 -10.62 -0.71
C ASN A 46 -12.22 -10.03 -2.13
N HIS A 47 -12.58 -8.76 -2.33
CA HIS A 47 -12.34 -8.05 -3.58
C HIS A 47 -10.84 -8.00 -3.89
N LYS A 48 -10.47 -8.43 -5.09
CA LYS A 48 -9.10 -8.33 -5.61
C LYS A 48 -8.78 -6.87 -5.90
N LEU A 49 -7.85 -6.29 -5.14
CA LEU A 49 -7.48 -4.89 -5.25
C LEU A 49 -6.76 -4.63 -6.57
N LYS A 50 -7.22 -3.61 -7.30
CA LYS A 50 -6.52 -3.13 -8.50
C LYS A 50 -5.33 -2.26 -8.11
N PHE A 51 -4.35 -2.13 -9.01
CA PHE A 51 -3.12 -1.36 -8.74
C PHE A 51 -3.40 0.08 -8.26
N TYR A 52 -4.44 0.74 -8.80
CA TYR A 52 -4.80 2.10 -8.40
C TYR A 52 -5.45 2.20 -7.01
N GLU A 53 -6.00 1.09 -6.48
CA GLU A 53 -6.46 1.02 -5.09
C GLU A 53 -5.27 0.86 -4.12
N LEU A 54 -4.09 0.52 -4.63
CA LEU A 54 -2.87 0.29 -3.86
C LEU A 54 -1.89 1.48 -3.90
N ILE A 55 -2.19 2.56 -4.66
CA ILE A 55 -1.33 3.75 -4.71
C ILE A 55 -1.28 4.38 -3.30
N PRO A 56 -0.11 4.41 -2.63
CA PRO A 56 0.01 4.95 -1.28
C PRO A 56 -0.51 6.38 -1.18
N VAL A 57 -1.05 6.75 -0.01
CA VAL A 57 -1.62 8.07 0.31
C VAL A 57 -2.88 8.42 -0.49
N PHE A 58 -2.81 8.45 -1.82
CA PHE A 58 -3.91 8.87 -2.68
C PHE A 58 -5.10 7.92 -2.60
N SER A 59 -4.88 6.60 -2.77
CA SER A 59 -5.99 5.64 -2.72
C SER A 59 -6.68 5.65 -1.35
N TYR A 60 -5.90 5.78 -0.27
CA TYR A 60 -6.40 5.87 1.09
C TYR A 60 -7.27 7.11 1.29
N MET A 61 -6.81 8.29 0.84
CA MET A 61 -7.54 9.55 0.97
C MET A 61 -8.86 9.51 0.20
N PHE A 62 -8.86 9.02 -1.04
CA PHE A 62 -10.08 8.94 -1.86
C PHE A 62 -11.03 7.84 -1.40
N LEU A 63 -10.52 6.68 -0.97
CA LEU A 63 -11.35 5.55 -0.57
C LEU A 63 -11.68 5.54 0.94
N LYS A 64 -11.16 6.51 1.71
CA LYS A 64 -11.34 6.64 3.17
C LYS A 64 -10.95 5.38 3.93
N GLY A 65 -9.80 4.79 3.56
CA GLY A 65 -9.30 3.55 4.16
C GLY A 65 -10.11 2.29 3.85
N LYS A 66 -11.03 2.32 2.87
CA LYS A 66 -11.79 1.16 2.39
C LYS A 66 -11.31 0.73 0.99
N CYS A 67 -11.68 -0.47 0.54
CA CYS A 67 -11.58 -0.82 -0.88
C CYS A 67 -12.78 -0.24 -1.65
N LYS A 68 -12.71 -0.21 -2.98
CA LYS A 68 -13.79 0.29 -3.83
C LYS A 68 -15.11 -0.48 -3.67
N ALA A 69 -15.06 -1.77 -3.34
CA ALA A 69 -16.25 -2.59 -3.13
C ALA A 69 -16.92 -2.37 -1.75
N CYS A 70 -16.16 -1.90 -0.74
CA CYS A 70 -16.64 -1.68 0.63
C CYS A 70 -17.04 -0.22 0.92
N LYS A 71 -16.69 0.70 0.01
CA LYS A 71 -17.00 2.12 0.11
C LYS A 71 -18.37 2.40 -0.48
#